data_AF-A0A133UEA4-F1
#
_entry.id   AF-A0A133UEA4-F1
#
_cell.length_a   1.000
_cell.length_b   1.000
_cell.length_c   1.000
_cell.angle_alpha   90.00
_cell.angle_beta   90.00
_cell.angle_gamma   90.00
#
_symmetry.space_group_name_H-M   'P 1'
#
loop_
_entity.id
_entity.type
_entity.pdbx_description
1 polymer ?
#
loop_
_entity_poly.entity_id
_entity_poly.type
_entity_poly.pdbx_seq_one_letter_code
_entity_poly.pdbx_strand_id
1 'polypeptide(L)'
;MDEEVKEVPTLHKFLKRNSWLLDPRWNYVDDEVQYESELIEEFGDQVDIGIEEGGQIDFICLGYGATLNVIELKRPGNPVSRKDLNQIARYVDYIRTIVGNDPQSSYKNVVGYLIGDRLSRRSDVMPLIQRHERDQIYFKTFRDCKRQALQIYKKFIEILKKKAERTGDQRISEGLERLRKGVSETEEKIATESEKE
;
A
#
# COMPACT_ATOMS: atom_id res chain seq x y z
N MET A 1 30.17 3.51 -4.90
CA MET A 1 29.59 2.34 -4.22
C MET A 1 28.87 2.90 -3.00
N ASP A 2 27.72 3.57 -3.21
CA ASP A 2 27.00 4.32 -2.16
C ASP A 2 25.59 4.81 -2.59
N GLU A 3 24.97 4.22 -3.62
CA GLU A 3 23.63 4.64 -4.07
C GLU A 3 22.49 3.75 -3.53
N GLU A 4 22.76 2.53 -3.07
CA GLU A 4 21.74 1.60 -2.55
C GLU A 4 21.20 1.98 -1.15
N VAL A 5 21.88 2.87 -0.41
CA VAL A 5 21.61 3.09 1.03
C VAL A 5 20.59 4.22 1.29
N LYS A 6 20.22 5.03 0.29
CA LYS A 6 19.29 6.18 0.48
C LYS A 6 17.86 5.97 -0.02
N GLU A 7 17.54 4.84 -0.67
CA GLU A 7 16.20 4.64 -1.25
C GLU A 7 15.11 4.28 -0.23
N VAL A 8 15.46 3.56 0.84
CA VAL A 8 14.47 2.93 1.75
C VAL A 8 13.68 3.95 2.59
N PRO A 9 14.30 5.00 3.18
CA PRO A 9 13.55 6.02 3.88
C PRO A 9 12.63 6.86 3.01
N THR A 10 13.00 6.95 1.73
CA THR A 10 12.37 7.79 0.74
C THR A 10 11.11 7.13 0.19
N LEU A 11 11.14 5.80 -0.03
CA LEU A 11 10.00 5.05 -0.55
C LEU A 11 8.84 4.96 0.46
N HIS A 12 9.12 4.67 1.74
CA HIS A 12 8.08 4.60 2.77
C HIS A 12 7.38 5.95 2.96
N LYS A 13 8.14 7.05 3.10
CA LYS A 13 7.59 8.41 3.18
C LYS A 13 6.82 8.80 1.91
N PHE A 14 7.31 8.38 0.75
CA PHE A 14 6.65 8.62 -0.53
C PHE A 14 5.31 7.87 -0.62
N LEU A 15 5.29 6.57 -0.31
CA LEU A 15 4.08 5.74 -0.35
C LEU A 15 3.07 6.13 0.72
N LYS A 16 3.52 6.62 1.88
CA LYS A 16 2.62 7.20 2.89
C LYS A 16 1.88 8.42 2.36
N ARG A 17 2.62 9.37 1.77
CA ARG A 17 2.03 10.58 1.14
C ARG A 17 1.20 10.28 -0.11
N ASN A 18 1.49 9.17 -0.78
CA ASN A 18 0.88 8.77 -2.03
C ASN A 18 0.24 7.38 -1.92
N SER A 19 -0.46 7.10 -0.83
CA SER A 19 -1.05 5.77 -0.56
C SER A 19 -2.08 5.36 -1.61
N TRP A 20 -2.68 6.34 -2.28
CA TRP A 20 -3.51 6.18 -3.46
C TRP A 20 -2.80 5.44 -4.63
N LEU A 21 -1.46 5.39 -4.66
CA LEU A 21 -0.69 4.57 -5.61
C LEU A 21 -0.82 3.07 -5.35
N LEU A 22 -1.05 2.68 -4.09
CA LEU A 22 -1.23 1.29 -3.69
C LEU A 22 -2.69 0.86 -3.86
N ASP A 23 -3.62 1.72 -3.44
CA ASP A 23 -5.06 1.60 -3.73
C ASP A 23 -5.66 3.02 -3.76
N PRO A 24 -6.23 3.48 -4.88
CA PRO A 24 -6.82 4.82 -5.01
C PRO A 24 -7.94 5.16 -4.02
N ARG A 25 -8.49 4.17 -3.32
CA ARG A 25 -9.46 4.39 -2.23
C ARG A 25 -8.79 4.81 -0.93
N TRP A 26 -7.52 4.45 -0.75
CA TRP A 26 -6.74 4.88 0.41
C TRP A 26 -6.41 6.34 0.23
N ASN A 27 -7.08 7.17 1.01
CA ASN A 27 -6.78 8.58 1.15
C ASN A 27 -6.43 8.84 2.62
N TYR A 28 -5.63 9.86 2.86
CA TYR A 28 -5.17 10.23 4.18
C TYR A 28 -6.36 10.63 5.07
N VAL A 29 -6.38 10.11 6.30
CA VAL A 29 -7.27 10.56 7.40
C VAL A 29 -6.37 10.85 8.59
N ASP A 30 -6.58 11.96 9.29
CA ASP A 30 -5.63 12.50 10.29
C ASP A 30 -5.29 11.57 11.48
N ASP A 31 -6.04 10.48 11.69
CA ASP A 31 -5.89 9.54 12.82
C ASP A 31 -4.67 8.58 12.70
N GLU A 32 -3.90 8.63 11.60
CA GLU A 32 -2.81 7.70 11.29
C GLU A 32 -1.63 7.76 12.29
N VAL A 33 -1.33 8.95 12.82
CA VAL A 33 -0.10 9.19 13.62
C VAL A 33 -0.14 8.46 14.97
N GLN A 34 -1.32 8.27 15.56
CA GLN A 34 -1.45 7.64 16.87
C GLN A 34 -1.15 6.14 16.82
N TYR A 35 -1.85 5.38 15.98
CA TYR A 35 -1.68 3.92 15.89
C TYR A 35 -0.31 3.51 15.37
N GLU A 36 0.30 4.33 14.52
CA GLU A 36 1.68 4.11 14.11
C GLU A 36 2.60 4.18 15.33
N SER A 37 2.50 5.26 16.13
CA SER A 37 3.31 5.44 17.34
C SER A 37 3.16 4.28 18.33
N GLU A 38 1.93 3.78 18.52
CA GLU A 38 1.65 2.61 19.38
C GLU A 38 2.39 1.34 18.91
N LEU A 39 2.45 1.10 17.60
CA LEU A 39 3.19 -0.03 17.04
C LEU A 39 4.71 0.16 17.15
N ILE A 40 5.20 1.40 16.99
CA ILE A 40 6.61 1.72 17.20
C ILE A 40 7.00 1.44 18.66
N GLU A 41 6.17 1.85 19.61
CA GLU A 41 6.42 1.64 21.04
C GLU A 41 6.44 0.14 21.41
N GLU A 42 5.49 -0.64 20.91
CA GLU A 42 5.39 -2.08 21.23
C GLU A 42 6.44 -2.94 20.50
N PHE A 43 6.72 -2.66 19.22
CA PHE A 43 7.53 -3.54 18.37
C PHE A 43 8.85 -2.94 17.91
N GLY A 44 9.16 -1.69 18.24
CA GLY A 44 10.35 -0.97 17.75
C GLY A 44 11.67 -1.70 18.02
N ASP A 45 11.76 -2.40 19.15
CA ASP A 45 12.94 -3.19 19.54
C ASP A 45 13.04 -4.57 18.87
N GLN A 46 11.94 -5.04 18.25
CA GLN A 46 11.79 -6.39 17.69
C GLN A 46 11.82 -6.43 16.16
N VAL A 47 11.83 -5.26 15.52
CA VAL A 47 12.13 -5.18 14.10
C VAL A 47 13.57 -5.64 13.93
N ASP A 48 13.81 -6.58 13.03
CA ASP A 48 15.16 -6.92 12.57
C ASP A 48 15.69 -5.70 11.80
N ILE A 49 16.09 -4.69 12.57
CA ILE A 49 16.91 -3.60 12.11
C ILE A 49 18.18 -4.30 11.64
N GLY A 50 18.47 -4.27 10.34
CA GLY A 50 19.86 -4.41 9.94
C GLY A 50 20.61 -3.35 10.72
N ILE A 51 21.35 -3.75 11.76
CA ILE A 51 22.08 -2.87 12.66
C ILE A 51 23.30 -2.36 11.89
N GLU A 52 23.04 -1.51 10.90
CA GLU A 52 23.93 -0.47 10.40
C GLU A 52 22.99 0.68 10.01
N GLU A 53 22.87 1.65 10.93
CA GLU A 53 22.28 2.99 10.71
C GLU A 53 20.75 3.08 10.48
N GLY A 54 19.97 3.12 11.58
CA GLY A 54 18.63 3.75 11.57
C GLY A 54 17.49 2.89 11.05
N GLY A 55 17.13 1.85 11.81
CA GLY A 55 16.01 0.96 11.55
C GLY A 55 14.68 1.69 11.35
N GLN A 56 14.31 1.90 10.09
CA GLN A 56 13.04 2.48 9.72
C GLN A 56 11.98 1.39 9.68
N ILE A 57 10.89 1.68 10.37
CA ILE A 57 9.70 0.87 10.40
C ILE A 57 9.03 0.92 9.03
N ASP A 58 8.84 -0.24 8.40
CA ASP A 58 8.33 -0.38 7.03
C ASP A 58 6.79 -0.42 6.95
N PHE A 59 6.09 -0.12 8.06
CA PHE A 59 4.63 -0.16 8.09
C PHE A 59 3.95 1.22 7.98
N ILE A 60 2.75 1.23 7.40
CA ILE A 60 1.88 2.41 7.27
C ILE A 60 0.50 2.06 7.84
N CYS A 61 -0.05 2.92 8.69
CA CYS A 61 -1.44 2.84 9.12
C CYS A 61 -2.27 3.84 8.33
N LEU A 62 -3.39 3.44 7.73
CA LEU A 62 -4.27 4.31 6.93
C LEU A 62 -5.75 4.10 7.26
N GLY A 63 -6.45 5.16 7.61
CA GLY A 63 -7.90 5.14 7.80
C GLY A 63 -8.68 5.25 6.49
N TYR A 64 -9.63 4.35 6.23
CA TYR A 64 -10.61 4.50 5.15
C TYR A 64 -12.01 4.06 5.58
N GLY A 65 -12.94 5.01 5.63
CA GLY A 65 -14.26 4.77 6.21
C GLY A 65 -14.11 4.30 7.67
N ALA A 66 -14.73 3.17 8.02
CA ALA A 66 -14.58 2.55 9.35
C ALA A 66 -13.53 1.43 9.36
N THR A 67 -12.51 1.48 8.49
CA THR A 67 -11.46 0.47 8.39
C THR A 67 -10.09 1.10 8.55
N LEU A 68 -9.28 0.54 9.45
CA LEU A 68 -7.87 0.88 9.60
C LEU A 68 -7.02 -0.15 8.85
N ASN A 69 -6.21 0.30 7.90
CA ASN A 69 -5.32 -0.57 7.12
C ASN A 69 -3.92 -0.51 7.72
N VAL A 70 -3.35 -1.67 8.05
CA VAL A 70 -1.95 -1.83 8.47
C VAL A 70 -1.19 -2.42 7.29
N ILE A 71 -0.22 -1.70 6.76
CA ILE A 71 0.50 -2.08 5.53
C ILE A 71 1.95 -2.29 5.89
N GLU A 72 2.54 -3.46 5.65
CA GLU A 72 3.98 -3.72 5.77
C GLU A 72 4.61 -3.80 4.37
N LEU A 73 5.65 -3.01 4.12
CA LEU A 73 6.35 -2.97 2.84
C LEU A 73 7.66 -3.77 2.91
N LYS A 74 7.82 -4.75 2.03
CA LYS A 74 9.10 -5.46 1.88
C LYS A 74 9.97 -4.79 0.82
N ARG A 75 11.26 -4.68 1.11
CA ARG A 75 12.27 -4.31 0.11
C ARG A 75 12.18 -5.24 -1.12
N PRO A 76 12.23 -4.70 -2.35
CA PRO A 76 12.30 -5.50 -3.56
C PRO A 76 13.43 -6.55 -3.53
N GLY A 77 13.26 -7.65 -4.26
CA GLY A 77 14.26 -8.72 -4.38
C GLY A 77 14.21 -9.80 -3.29
N ASN A 78 13.69 -9.49 -2.10
CA ASN A 78 13.55 -10.45 -1.00
C ASN A 78 12.18 -11.17 -1.03
N PRO A 79 12.14 -12.52 -1.15
CA PRO A 79 10.89 -13.26 -1.12
C PRO A 79 10.21 -13.17 0.26
N VAL A 80 8.90 -12.91 0.25
CA VAL A 80 8.06 -12.95 1.46
C VAL A 80 8.06 -14.35 2.06
N SER A 81 8.49 -14.44 3.31
CA SER A 81 8.59 -15.67 4.07
C SER A 81 7.46 -15.80 5.09
N ARG A 82 7.42 -16.96 5.77
CA ARG A 82 6.56 -17.18 6.93
C ARG A 82 6.79 -16.14 8.05
N LYS A 83 8.04 -15.67 8.23
CA LYS A 83 8.37 -14.68 9.25
C LYS A 83 7.65 -13.36 8.97
N ASP A 84 7.70 -12.90 7.72
CA ASP A 84 7.07 -11.64 7.30
C ASP A 84 5.54 -11.70 7.43
N LEU A 85 4.94 -12.85 7.06
CA LEU A 85 3.51 -13.08 7.22
C LEU A 85 3.06 -13.06 8.69
N ASN A 86 3.82 -13.70 9.57
CA ASN A 86 3.54 -13.65 11.01
C ASN A 86 3.74 -12.24 11.58
N GLN A 87 4.69 -11.48 11.05
CA GLN A 87 4.97 -10.11 11.50
C GLN A 87 3.77 -9.19 11.25
N ILE A 88 3.24 -9.16 10.02
CA ILE A 88 2.04 -8.36 9.73
C ILE A 88 0.83 -8.82 10.55
N ALA A 89 0.70 -10.12 10.82
CA ALA A 89 -0.38 -10.64 11.67
C ALA A 89 -0.28 -10.10 13.11
N ARG A 90 0.92 -10.08 13.69
CA ARG A 90 1.15 -9.49 15.02
C ARG A 90 0.77 -8.02 15.09
N TYR A 91 1.14 -7.24 14.08
CA TYR A 91 0.80 -5.81 14.02
C TYR A 91 -0.71 -5.61 13.95
N VAL A 92 -1.39 -6.38 13.10
CA VAL A 92 -2.85 -6.32 12.95
C VAL A 92 -3.56 -6.71 14.24
N ASP A 93 -3.14 -7.78 14.91
CA ASP A 93 -3.76 -8.24 16.16
C ASP A 93 -3.55 -7.24 17.31
N TYR A 94 -2.38 -6.60 17.37
CA TYR A 94 -2.12 -5.53 18.33
C TYR A 94 -3.05 -4.33 18.11
N ILE A 95 -3.14 -3.83 16.87
CA ILE A 95 -4.03 -2.72 16.53
C ILE A 95 -5.50 -3.07 16.77
N ARG A 96 -5.92 -4.31 16.48
CA ARG A 96 -7.28 -4.79 16.81
C ARG A 96 -7.56 -4.72 18.31
N THR A 97 -6.57 -5.04 19.12
CA THR A 97 -6.69 -4.96 20.58
C THR A 97 -6.87 -3.51 21.03
N ILE A 98 -6.07 -2.58 20.50
CA ILE A 98 -6.21 -1.14 20.81
C ILE A 98 -7.57 -0.62 20.37
N VAL A 99 -7.92 -0.81 19.09
CA VAL A 99 -9.20 -0.35 18.51
C VAL A 99 -10.40 -0.97 19.24
N GLY A 100 -10.34 -2.25 19.59
CA GLY A 100 -11.42 -2.93 20.31
C GLY A 100 -11.58 -2.49 21.77
N ASN A 101 -10.51 -1.98 22.39
CA ASN A 101 -10.53 -1.46 23.76
C ASN A 101 -10.84 0.04 23.83
N ASP A 102 -10.78 0.76 22.71
CA ASP A 102 -11.13 2.18 22.66
C ASP A 102 -12.63 2.36 22.29
N PRO A 103 -13.50 2.69 23.26
CA PRO A 103 -14.92 2.88 23.02
C PRO A 103 -15.23 4.12 22.16
N GLN A 104 -14.25 5.01 21.92
CA GLN A 104 -14.38 6.16 21.04
C GLN A 104 -13.83 5.91 19.64
N SER A 105 -13.26 4.73 19.38
CA SER A 105 -12.66 4.45 18.08
C SER A 105 -13.71 4.52 16.96
N SER A 106 -13.39 5.28 15.92
CA SER A 106 -14.20 5.38 14.70
C SER A 106 -14.05 4.14 13.80
N TYR A 107 -13.02 3.33 14.05
CA TYR A 107 -12.69 2.14 13.29
C TYR A 107 -13.45 0.91 13.79
N LYS A 108 -14.03 0.16 12.85
CA LYS A 108 -14.75 -1.09 13.09
C LYS A 108 -14.01 -2.32 12.61
N ASN A 109 -13.07 -2.13 11.68
CA ASN A 109 -12.30 -3.21 11.08
C ASN A 109 -10.82 -2.82 11.03
N VAL A 110 -9.95 -3.82 11.13
CA VAL A 110 -8.51 -3.68 10.91
C VAL A 110 -8.09 -4.70 9.88
N VAL A 111 -7.45 -4.23 8.81
CA VAL A 111 -7.07 -5.05 7.64
C VAL A 111 -5.57 -4.96 7.42
N GLY A 112 -4.91 -6.10 7.22
CA GLY A 112 -3.47 -6.17 6.97
C GLY A 112 -3.14 -6.27 5.49
N TYR A 113 -2.08 -5.60 5.05
CA TYR A 113 -1.48 -5.78 3.72
C TYR A 113 0.02 -5.96 3.83
N LEU A 114 0.53 -7.12 3.42
CA LEU A 114 1.95 -7.32 3.20
C LEU A 114 2.24 -7.13 1.71
N ILE A 115 3.02 -6.12 1.37
CA ILE A 115 3.34 -5.79 -0.01
C ILE A 115 4.80 -6.12 -0.28
N GLY A 116 5.06 -6.92 -1.31
CA GLY A 116 6.43 -7.32 -1.68
C GLY A 116 6.57 -7.71 -3.14
N ASP A 117 7.71 -8.27 -3.53
CA ASP A 117 7.92 -8.66 -4.93
C ASP A 117 7.30 -10.04 -5.24
N ARG A 118 7.59 -11.04 -4.40
CA ARG A 118 7.15 -12.42 -4.60
C ARG A 118 7.10 -13.18 -3.28
N LEU A 119 6.40 -14.31 -3.29
CA LEU A 119 6.40 -15.27 -2.19
C LEU A 119 7.63 -16.18 -2.23
N SER A 120 8.08 -16.59 -1.04
CA SER A 120 9.03 -17.68 -0.90
C SER A 120 8.42 -19.00 -1.38
N ARG A 121 9.25 -19.87 -1.96
CA ARG A 121 8.84 -21.17 -2.53
C ARG A 121 8.66 -22.27 -1.46
N ARG A 122 8.77 -21.94 -0.18
CA ARG A 122 8.59 -22.91 0.90
C ARG A 122 7.12 -23.34 0.98
N SER A 123 6.90 -24.63 1.22
CA SER A 123 5.58 -25.25 1.18
C SER A 123 4.61 -24.75 2.24
N ASP A 124 5.12 -24.13 3.31
CA ASP A 124 4.35 -23.61 4.44
C ASP A 124 3.81 -22.19 4.22
N VAL A 125 4.25 -21.49 3.16
CA VAL A 125 3.89 -20.08 2.91
C VAL A 125 2.48 -19.96 2.34
N MET A 126 2.15 -20.71 1.28
CA MET A 126 0.84 -20.60 0.64
C MET A 126 -0.33 -21.00 1.57
N PRO A 127 -0.24 -22.10 2.36
CA PRO A 127 -1.28 -22.42 3.34
C PRO A 127 -1.42 -21.38 4.46
N LEU A 128 -0.37 -20.61 4.75
CA LEU A 128 -0.43 -19.53 5.73
C LEU A 128 -1.16 -18.31 5.17
N ILE A 129 -0.90 -17.94 3.92
CA ILE A 129 -1.63 -16.87 3.23
C ILE A 129 -3.13 -17.15 3.20
N GLN A 130 -3.53 -18.36 2.83
CA GLN A 130 -4.95 -18.73 2.80
C GLN A 130 -5.63 -18.62 4.17
N ARG A 131 -4.88 -18.83 5.27
CA ARG A 131 -5.39 -18.57 6.62
C ARG A 131 -5.53 -17.08 6.88
N HIS A 132 -4.45 -16.34 6.63
CA HIS A 132 -4.39 -14.89 6.82
C HIS A 132 -5.46 -14.14 6.01
N GLU A 133 -5.79 -14.57 4.79
CA GLU A 133 -6.88 -13.96 4.01
C GLU A 133 -8.23 -14.07 4.74
N ARG A 134 -8.49 -15.17 5.45
CA ARG A 134 -9.69 -15.30 6.29
C ARG A 134 -9.67 -14.37 7.51
N ASP A 135 -8.47 -14.06 7.98
CA ASP A 135 -8.22 -13.08 9.05
C ASP A 135 -8.06 -11.65 8.51
N GLN A 136 -8.47 -11.38 7.27
CA GLN A 136 -8.36 -10.08 6.60
C GLN A 136 -6.93 -9.53 6.51
N ILE A 137 -5.96 -10.41 6.31
CA ILE A 137 -4.56 -10.08 6.07
C ILE A 137 -4.18 -10.60 4.69
N TYR A 138 -3.74 -9.71 3.81
CA TYR A 138 -3.54 -10.00 2.40
C TYR A 138 -2.09 -9.81 2.00
N PHE A 139 -1.58 -10.70 1.14
CA PHE A 139 -0.35 -10.45 0.41
C PHE A 139 -0.67 -9.83 -0.96
N LYS A 140 0.07 -8.80 -1.35
CA LYS A 140 0.02 -8.21 -2.69
C LYS A 140 1.42 -8.05 -3.25
N THR A 141 1.58 -8.34 -4.54
CA THR A 141 2.83 -7.96 -5.20
C THR A 141 2.83 -6.47 -5.57
N PHE A 142 4.00 -5.86 -5.71
CA PHE A 142 4.10 -4.51 -6.31
C PHE A 142 3.44 -4.45 -7.70
N ARG A 143 3.54 -5.54 -8.47
CA ARG A 143 2.86 -5.69 -9.76
C ARG A 143 1.34 -5.70 -9.60
N ASP A 144 0.80 -6.33 -8.56
CA ASP A 144 -0.63 -6.31 -8.26
C ASP A 144 -1.13 -4.91 -7.94
N CYS A 145 -0.40 -4.17 -7.09
CA CYS A 145 -0.72 -2.78 -6.75
C CYS A 145 -0.72 -1.90 -8.02
N LYS A 146 0.33 -1.96 -8.84
CA LYS A 146 0.41 -1.23 -10.12
C LYS A 146 -0.76 -1.57 -11.04
N ARG A 147 -1.06 -2.87 -11.21
CA ARG A 147 -2.18 -3.33 -12.05
C ARG A 147 -3.53 -2.84 -11.51
N GLN A 148 -3.74 -2.91 -10.21
CA GLN A 148 -4.97 -2.48 -9.55
C GLN A 148 -5.18 -0.98 -9.71
N ALA A 149 -4.15 -0.16 -9.46
CA ALA A 149 -4.19 1.28 -9.66
C ALA A 149 -4.56 1.61 -11.12
N LEU A 150 -3.87 1.03 -12.11
CA LEU A 150 -4.18 1.23 -13.53
C LEU A 150 -5.61 0.85 -13.89
N GLN A 151 -6.13 -0.26 -13.37
CA GLN A 151 -7.51 -0.67 -13.63
C GLN A 151 -8.53 0.33 -13.06
N ILE A 152 -8.27 0.86 -11.86
CA ILE A 152 -9.15 1.86 -11.23
C ILE A 152 -9.11 3.17 -12.02
N TYR A 153 -7.93 3.63 -12.44
CA TYR A 153 -7.80 4.81 -13.31
C TYR A 153 -8.56 4.65 -14.62
N LYS A 154 -8.46 3.50 -15.28
CA LYS A 154 -9.23 3.21 -16.51
C LYS A 154 -10.74 3.32 -16.27
N LYS A 155 -11.24 2.74 -15.18
CA LYS A 155 -12.66 2.84 -14.79
C LYS A 155 -13.07 4.29 -14.49
N PHE A 156 -12.22 5.05 -13.82
CA PHE A 156 -12.48 6.46 -13.52
C PHE A 156 -12.63 7.29 -14.81
N ILE A 157 -11.72 7.12 -15.77
CA ILE A 157 -11.78 7.76 -17.09
C ILE A 157 -13.09 7.37 -17.82
N GLU A 158 -13.49 6.10 -17.75
CA GLU A 158 -14.74 5.64 -18.35
C GLU A 158 -15.98 6.30 -17.72
N ILE A 159 -16.00 6.43 -16.39
CA ILE A 159 -17.08 7.12 -15.66
C ILE A 159 -17.14 8.60 -16.08
N LEU A 160 -15.99 9.28 -16.17
CA LEU A 160 -15.93 10.67 -16.62
C LEU A 160 -16.45 10.82 -18.05
N LYS A 161 -16.07 9.90 -18.95
CA LYS A 161 -16.57 9.87 -20.33
C LYS A 161 -18.10 9.74 -20.37
N LYS A 162 -18.66 8.75 -19.68
CA LYS A 162 -20.13 8.55 -19.62
C LYS A 162 -20.84 9.77 -19.03
N LYS A 163 -20.24 10.42 -18.03
CA LYS A 163 -20.79 11.63 -17.42
C LYS A 163 -20.78 12.80 -18.39
N ALA A 164 -19.66 13.04 -19.09
CA ALA A 164 -19.54 14.09 -20.11
C ALA A 164 -20.56 13.91 -21.23
N GLU A 165 -20.71 12.70 -21.75
CA GLU A 165 -21.70 12.35 -22.79
C GLU A 165 -23.13 12.61 -22.32
N ARG A 166 -23.44 12.24 -21.07
CA ARG A 166 -24.79 12.40 -20.51
C ARG A 166 -25.15 13.85 -20.21
N THR A 167 -24.20 14.65 -19.71
CA THR A 167 -24.49 16.02 -19.23
C THR A 167 -24.15 17.10 -20.24
N GLY A 168 -23.34 16.80 -21.27
CA GLY A 168 -22.80 17.81 -22.19
C GLY A 168 -21.92 18.86 -21.50
N ASP A 169 -21.42 18.58 -20.29
CA ASP A 169 -20.65 19.56 -19.51
C ASP A 169 -19.25 19.70 -20.11
N GLN A 170 -19.00 20.85 -20.74
CA GLN A 170 -17.73 21.16 -21.40
C GLN A 170 -16.52 21.01 -20.49
N ARG A 171 -16.65 21.33 -19.19
CA ARG A 171 -15.53 21.21 -18.23
C ARG A 171 -15.08 19.77 -18.05
N ILE A 172 -16.03 18.82 -18.08
CA ILE A 172 -15.73 17.40 -17.96
C ILE A 172 -15.09 16.88 -19.25
N SER A 173 -15.60 17.32 -20.41
CA SER A 173 -15.04 16.97 -21.72
C SER A 173 -13.61 17.45 -21.89
N GLU A 174 -13.33 18.72 -21.57
CA GLU A 174 -11.98 19.29 -21.61
C GLU A 174 -11.03 18.60 -20.61
N GLY A 175 -11.50 18.31 -19.39
CA GLY A 175 -10.74 17.57 -18.40
C GLY A 175 -10.37 16.15 -18.86
N LEU A 176 -11.30 15.47 -19.53
CA LEU A 176 -11.08 14.14 -20.09
C LEU A 176 -10.02 14.14 -21.20
N GLU A 177 -10.03 15.16 -22.05
CA GLU A 177 -9.04 15.31 -23.13
C GLU A 177 -7.63 15.53 -22.57
N ARG A 178 -7.49 16.40 -21.57
CA ARG A 178 -6.22 16.61 -20.86
C ARG A 178 -5.71 15.32 -20.21
N LEU A 179 -6.59 14.58 -19.54
CA LEU A 179 -6.24 13.31 -18.91
C LEU A 179 -5.76 12.28 -19.93
N ARG A 180 -6.45 12.14 -21.07
CA ARG A 180 -6.04 11.21 -22.13
C ARG A 180 -4.68 11.55 -22.70
N LYS A 181 -4.42 12.83 -22.93
CA LYS A 181 -3.12 13.30 -23.41
C LYS A 181 -2.00 12.94 -22.43
N GLY A 182 -2.19 13.26 -21.14
CA GLY A 182 -1.22 12.93 -20.10
C GLY A 182 -0.95 11.42 -19.96
N VAL A 183 -1.98 10.57 -20.13
CA VAL A 183 -1.80 9.11 -20.13
C VAL A 183 -0.94 8.66 -21.32
N SER A 184 -1.26 9.13 -22.54
CA SER A 184 -0.48 8.78 -23.76
C SER A 184 0.99 9.18 -23.64
N GLU A 185 1.26 10.41 -23.20
CA GLU A 185 2.62 10.92 -22.98
C GLU A 185 3.38 10.10 -21.92
N THR A 186 2.67 9.59 -20.91
CA THR A 186 3.28 8.76 -19.85
C THR A 186 3.57 7.35 -20.34
N GLU A 187 2.65 6.74 -21.10
CA GLU A 187 2.84 5.41 -21.68
C GLU A 187 4.02 5.39 -22.67
N GLU A 188 4.18 6.44 -23.47
CA GLU A 188 5.33 6.62 -24.39
C GLU A 188 6.67 6.74 -23.63
N LYS A 189 6.71 7.50 -22.53
CA LYS A 189 7.90 7.63 -21.67
C LYS A 189 8.29 6.30 -21.02
N ILE A 190 7.32 5.57 -20.46
CA ILE A 190 7.58 4.27 -19.83
C ILE A 190 8.12 3.27 -20.86
N ALA A 191 7.55 3.23 -22.07
CA ALA A 191 8.01 2.35 -23.14
C ALA A 191 9.46 2.66 -23.54
N THR A 192 9.80 3.93 -23.71
CA THR A 192 11.16 4.37 -24.08
C THR A 192 12.21 4.20 -22.99
N GLU A 193 11.82 4.19 -21.71
CA GLU A 193 12.71 3.87 -20.58
C GLU A 193 12.95 2.36 -20.46
N SER A 194 11.93 1.52 -20.68
CA SER A 194 12.06 0.06 -20.65
C SER A 194 12.89 -0.54 -21.79
N GLU A 195 13.14 0.21 -22.86
CA GLU A 195 14.01 -0.18 -23.97
C GLU A 195 15.50 0.17 -23.73
N LYS A 196 15.80 0.90 -22.64
CA LYS A 196 17.17 1.32 -22.28
C LYS A 196 17.80 0.49 -21.15
N GLU A 197 17.03 -0.38 -20.50
CA GLU A 197 17.49 -1.40 -19.54
C GLU A 197 17.70 -2.76 -20.22
#